data_AF-A0A8X7RYT5-F1
#
_entry.id   AF-A0A8X7RYT5-F1
#
_cell.length_a   1.000
_cell.length_b   1.000
_cell.length_c   1.000
_cell.angle_alpha   90.00
_cell.angle_beta   90.00
_cell.angle_gamma   90.00
#
_symmetry.space_group_name_H-M   'P 1'
#
loop_
_entity.id
_entity.type
_entity.pdbx_description
1 polymer ?
#
loop_
_entity_poly.entity_id
_entity_poly.type
_entity_poly.pdbx_seq_one_letter_code
_entity_poly.pdbx_strand_id
1 'polypeptide(L)'
;MVEGNSLLHGRHHFTRLDAFGKVKNLYGQASGTKKCLEMIKASGTEIPQEMIDVFAEQEKLYEAEATKFCVGPLSDSDLTLSPLVLPSRFVEDRFRASFDP
;
A
#
# COMPACT_ATOMS: atom_id res chain seq x y z
N MET A 1 -21.03 -15.03 -19.64
CA MET A 1 -20.87 -13.68 -19.05
C MET A 1 -19.97 -13.74 -17.82
N VAL A 2 -18.66 -14.01 -17.98
CA VAL A 2 -17.71 -14.17 -16.85
C VAL A 2 -16.54 -13.18 -16.94
N GLU A 3 -16.18 -12.72 -18.16
CA GLU A 3 -15.10 -11.74 -18.40
C GLU A 3 -15.31 -10.36 -17.75
N GLY A 4 -16.55 -9.95 -17.51
CA GLY A 4 -16.86 -8.62 -16.94
C GLY A 4 -16.47 -8.46 -15.46
N ASN A 5 -16.45 -9.56 -14.68
CA ASN A 5 -16.25 -9.50 -13.23
C ASN A 5 -14.77 -9.43 -12.82
N SER A 6 -13.87 -10.10 -13.56
CA SER A 6 -12.42 -10.09 -13.25
C SER A 6 -11.77 -8.74 -13.53
N LEU A 7 -12.16 -8.06 -14.61
CA LEU A 7 -11.67 -6.72 -14.93
C LEU A 7 -12.10 -5.67 -13.89
N LEU A 8 -13.31 -5.80 -13.35
CA LEU A 8 -13.83 -4.90 -12.31
C LEU A 8 -13.10 -5.10 -10.97
N HIS A 9 -12.82 -6.35 -10.61
CA HIS A 9 -12.04 -6.71 -9.41
C HIS A 9 -10.60 -6.19 -9.49
N GLY A 10 -9.93 -6.40 -10.63
CA GLY A 10 -8.57 -5.89 -10.85
C GLY A 10 -8.51 -4.36 -10.72
N ARG A 11 -9.47 -3.64 -11.33
CA ARG A 11 -9.56 -2.18 -11.22
C ARG A 11 -9.74 -1.71 -9.78
N HIS A 12 -10.64 -2.34 -9.03
CA HIS A 12 -10.88 -2.00 -7.62
C HIS A 12 -9.63 -2.23 -6.74
N HIS A 13 -8.89 -3.30 -7.01
CA HIS A 13 -7.62 -3.58 -6.32
C HIS A 13 -6.56 -2.51 -6.60
N PHE A 14 -6.35 -2.14 -7.88
CA PHE A 14 -5.39 -1.09 -8.24
C PHE A 14 -5.76 0.28 -7.67
N THR A 15 -7.05 0.65 -7.67
CA THR A 15 -7.51 1.90 -7.02
C THR A 15 -7.22 1.89 -5.53
N ARG A 16 -7.40 0.76 -4.85
CA ARG A 16 -7.11 0.63 -3.42
C ARG A 16 -5.61 0.70 -3.10
N LEU A 17 -4.76 0.16 -3.98
CA LEU A 17 -3.30 0.30 -3.87
C LEU A 17 -2.83 1.74 -4.11
N ASP A 18 -3.39 2.44 -5.10
CA ASP A 18 -3.09 3.86 -5.34
C ASP A 18 -3.49 4.72 -4.13
N ALA A 19 -4.69 4.50 -3.58
CA ALA A 19 -5.12 5.16 -2.35
C ALA A 19 -4.19 4.86 -1.17
N PHE A 20 -3.78 3.61 -0.99
CA PHE A 20 -2.81 3.24 0.05
C PHE A 20 -1.47 3.97 -0.12
N GLY A 21 -0.94 4.02 -1.35
CA GLY A 21 0.30 4.73 -1.67
C GLY A 21 0.20 6.22 -1.34
N LYS A 22 -0.92 6.86 -1.67
CA LYS A 22 -1.19 8.26 -1.32
C LYS A 22 -1.21 8.48 0.19
N VAL A 23 -1.91 7.64 0.93
CA VAL A 23 -1.99 7.77 2.40
C VAL A 23 -0.63 7.55 3.05
N LYS A 24 0.16 6.56 2.58
CA LYS A 24 1.54 6.36 3.06
C LYS A 24 2.44 7.55 2.78
N ASN A 25 2.30 8.16 1.62
CA ASN A 25 3.03 9.38 1.28
C ASN A 25 2.66 10.55 2.20
N LEU A 26 1.37 10.73 2.51
CA LEU A 26 0.88 11.77 3.43
C LEU A 26 1.37 11.53 4.87
N TYR A 27 1.34 10.28 5.34
CA TYR A 27 1.94 9.90 6.62
C TYR A 27 3.43 10.27 6.67
N GLY A 28 4.19 9.92 5.61
CA GLY A 28 5.62 10.24 5.53
C GLY A 28 5.89 11.75 5.56
N GLN A 29 5.08 12.53 4.86
CA GLN A 29 5.17 14.00 4.88
C GLN A 29 4.88 14.59 6.27
N ALA A 30 3.83 14.13 6.94
CA ALA A 30 3.47 14.59 8.28
C ALA A 30 4.57 14.23 9.29
N SER A 31 5.00 12.96 9.32
CA SER A 31 6.06 12.47 10.21
C SER A 31 7.40 13.19 9.97
N GLY A 32 7.78 13.35 8.69
CA GLY A 32 9.01 14.03 8.29
C GLY A 32 9.01 15.51 8.68
N THR A 33 7.91 16.22 8.40
CA THR A 33 7.76 17.64 8.77
C THR A 33 7.79 17.82 10.28
N LYS A 34 7.07 16.99 11.03
CA LYS A 34 7.08 17.00 12.50
C LYS A 34 8.49 16.87 13.05
N LYS A 35 9.26 15.87 12.60
CA LYS A 35 10.65 15.65 13.03
C LYS A 35 11.56 16.85 12.70
N CYS A 36 11.40 17.44 11.52
CA CYS A 36 12.14 18.65 11.17
C CYS A 36 11.83 19.81 12.13
N LEU A 37 10.56 20.06 12.44
CA LEU A 37 10.15 21.11 13.37
C LEU A 37 10.65 20.85 14.80
N GLU A 38 10.60 19.60 15.26
CA GLU A 38 11.17 19.17 16.54
C GLU A 38 12.68 19.45 16.61
N MET A 39 13.43 19.13 15.54
CA MET A 39 14.87 19.42 15.45
C MET A 39 15.17 20.92 15.45
N ILE A 40 14.40 21.72 14.70
CA ILE A 40 14.55 23.18 14.66
C ILE A 40 14.23 23.79 16.03
N LYS A 41 13.20 23.30 16.70
CA LYS A 41 12.89 23.72 18.08
C LYS A 41 14.01 23.35 19.04
N ALA A 42 14.56 22.14 18.93
CA ALA A 42 15.67 21.67 19.75
C ALA A 42 16.98 22.44 19.50
N SER A 43 17.16 23.05 18.32
CA SER A 43 18.32 23.91 18.02
C SER A 43 18.20 25.32 18.60
N GLY A 44 17.12 25.63 19.33
CA GLY A 44 16.91 26.91 19.99
C GLY A 44 16.12 27.92 19.18
N THR A 45 15.58 27.52 18.02
CA THR A 45 14.63 28.36 17.27
C THR A 45 13.26 28.29 17.95
N GLU A 46 12.62 29.44 18.19
CA GLU A 46 11.26 29.46 18.71
C GLU A 46 10.27 28.95 17.65
N ILE A 47 9.79 27.72 17.85
CA ILE A 47 8.71 27.11 17.07
C ILE A 47 7.52 26.90 18.02
N PRO A 48 6.33 27.45 17.69
CA PRO A 48 5.11 27.19 18.45
C PRO A 48 4.82 25.69 18.53
N GLN A 49 4.52 25.18 19.72
CA GLN A 49 4.21 23.76 19.91
C GLN A 49 2.98 23.33 19.11
N GLU A 50 1.98 24.20 19.00
CA GLU A 50 0.80 24.03 18.16
C GLU A 50 1.13 23.65 16.71
N MET A 51 2.23 24.17 16.16
CA MET A 51 2.65 23.84 14.80
C MET A 51 3.13 22.40 14.69
N ILE A 52 3.86 21.90 15.69
CA ILE A 52 4.30 20.50 15.77
C ILE A 52 3.09 19.59 16.01
N ASP A 53 2.17 20.00 16.88
CA ASP A 53 0.98 19.24 17.25
C ASP A 53 0.05 19.01 16.05
N VAL A 54 -0.07 19.98 15.14
CA VAL A 54 -0.80 19.81 13.87
C VAL A 54 -0.25 18.64 13.08
N PHE A 55 1.08 18.51 12.95
CA PHE A 55 1.69 17.41 12.21
C PHE A 55 1.67 16.09 12.99
N ALA A 56 1.67 16.13 14.33
CA ALA A 56 1.48 14.95 15.16
C ALA A 56 0.06 14.35 14.98
N GLU A 57 -0.96 15.19 14.96
CA GLU A 57 -2.33 14.74 14.68
C GLU A 57 -2.49 14.24 13.25
N GLN A 58 -1.88 14.91 12.26
CA GLN A 58 -1.87 14.43 10.87
C GLN A 58 -1.17 13.08 10.73
N GLU A 59 -0.02 12.87 11.37
CA GLU A 59 0.70 11.60 11.36
C GLU A 59 -0.19 10.47 11.89
N LYS A 60 -0.84 10.68 13.04
CA LYS A 60 -1.76 9.70 13.65
C LYS A 60 -2.99 9.42 12.78
N LEU A 61 -3.57 10.45 12.15
CA LEU A 61 -4.70 10.30 11.24
C LEU A 61 -4.34 9.44 10.03
N TYR A 62 -3.22 9.73 9.37
CA TYR A 62 -2.79 8.97 8.19
C TYR A 62 -2.26 7.58 8.53
N GLU A 63 -1.71 7.37 9.73
CA GLU A 63 -1.39 6.03 10.22
C GLU A 63 -2.66 5.18 10.36
N ALA A 64 -3.69 5.72 11.02
CA ALA A 64 -4.98 5.05 11.18
C ALA A 64 -5.71 4.86 9.84
N GLU A 65 -5.51 5.74 8.87
CA GLU A 65 -6.04 5.56 7.52
C GLU A 65 -5.28 4.49 6.74
N ALA A 66 -3.95 4.46 6.85
CA ALA A 66 -3.11 3.46 6.18
C ALA A 66 -3.43 2.04 6.64
N THR A 67 -3.77 1.84 7.91
CA THR A 67 -4.16 0.53 8.43
C THR A 67 -5.47 0.02 7.83
N LYS A 68 -6.41 0.91 7.44
CA LYS A 68 -7.66 0.54 6.73
C LYS A 68 -7.39 0.01 5.32
N PHE A 69 -6.31 0.48 4.71
CA PHE A 69 -5.90 0.09 3.36
C PHE A 69 -4.88 -1.06 3.36
N CYS A 70 -4.37 -1.46 4.53
CA CYS A 70 -3.51 -2.63 4.69
C CYS A 70 -4.35 -3.89 4.53
N VAL A 71 -4.71 -4.19 3.29
CA VAL A 71 -5.27 -5.48 2.92
C VAL A 71 -4.15 -6.50 2.99
N GLY A 72 -4.42 -7.65 3.62
CA GLY A 72 -3.51 -8.79 3.62
C GLY A 72 -3.15 -9.23 2.19
N PRO A 73 -2.19 -10.16 2.05
CA PRO A 73 -1.83 -10.73 0.75
C PRO A 73 -3.09 -11.12 -0.02
N LEU A 74 -3.13 -10.78 -1.32
CA LEU A 74 -4.16 -11.27 -2.23
C LEU A 74 -4.28 -12.78 -2.05
N SER A 75 -5.50 -13.31 -1.89
CA SER A 75 -5.66 -14.76 -1.84
C SER A 75 -5.33 -15.35 -3.21
N ASP A 76 -4.87 -16.60 -3.25
CA ASP A 76 -4.55 -17.28 -4.51
C ASP A 76 -5.75 -17.31 -5.47
N SER A 77 -6.98 -17.29 -4.96
CA SER A 77 -8.20 -17.17 -5.76
C SER A 77 -8.35 -15.83 -6.48
N ASP A 78 -7.76 -14.75 -5.98
CA ASP A 78 -7.74 -13.44 -6.67
C ASP A 78 -6.62 -13.41 -7.73
N LEU A 79 -5.57 -14.21 -7.56
CA LEU A 79 -4.51 -14.42 -8.54
C LEU A 79 -4.98 -15.27 -9.73
N THR A 80 -5.86 -16.26 -9.52
CA THR A 80 -6.42 -17.11 -10.60
C THR A 80 -7.41 -16.39 -11.51
N LEU A 81 -7.88 -15.20 -11.11
CA LEU A 81 -8.78 -14.36 -11.92
C LEU A 81 -8.05 -13.37 -12.83
N SER A 82 -6.71 -13.27 -12.73
CA SER A 82 -5.92 -12.57 -13.73
C SER A 82 -5.84 -13.41 -15.02
N PRO A 83 -6.09 -12.85 -16.22
CA PRO A 83 -5.88 -13.52 -17.51
C PRO A 83 -4.42 -13.95 -17.75
N LEU A 84 -3.51 -13.64 -16.82
CA LEU A 84 -2.09 -13.94 -16.85
C LEU A 84 -1.74 -15.35 -16.36
N VAL A 85 -2.69 -16.29 -16.31
CA VAL A 85 -2.34 -17.68 -16.64
C VAL A 85 -2.14 -17.75 -18.16
N LEU A 86 -1.10 -17.07 -18.63
CA LEU A 86 -0.58 -17.36 -19.96
C LEU A 86 0.07 -18.74 -19.82
N PRO A 87 -0.40 -19.78 -20.54
CA PRO A 87 0.39 -20.99 -20.69
C PRO A 87 1.73 -20.56 -21.25
N SER A 88 2.74 -20.50 -20.39
CA SER A 88 4.07 -20.15 -20.81
C SER A 88 4.52 -21.25 -21.75
N ARG A 89 4.76 -20.92 -23.02
CA ARG A 89 5.41 -21.83 -23.97
C ARG A 89 6.83 -22.25 -23.54
N PHE A 90 7.35 -21.66 -22.46
CA PHE A 90 8.63 -22.01 -21.84
C PHE A 90 8.47 -22.90 -20.59
N VAL A 91 7.25 -23.14 -20.10
CA VAL A 91 6.99 -24.04 -18.98
C VAL A 91 6.21 -25.23 -19.53
N GLU A 92 6.91 -26.30 -19.88
CA GLU A 92 6.29 -27.56 -20.26
C GLU A 92 5.79 -28.28 -18.99
N ASP A 93 4.53 -28.71 -19.00
CA ASP A 93 3.89 -29.43 -17.88
C ASP A 93 4.64 -30.70 -17.44
N ARG A 94 5.55 -31.23 -18.27
CA ARG A 94 6.40 -32.38 -17.91
C ARG A 94 7.32 -32.13 -16.72
N PHE A 95 7.64 -30.88 -16.41
CA PHE A 95 8.48 -30.52 -15.26
C PHE A 95 7.68 -30.32 -13.96
N ARG A 96 6.34 -30.28 -14.02
CA ARG A 96 5.48 -30.20 -12.84
C ARG A 96 5.33 -31.54 -12.12
N ALA A 97 5.45 -32.65 -12.85
CA ALA A 97 5.35 -34.00 -12.29
C ALA A 97 6.63 -34.47 -11.57
N SER A 98 7.71 -33.70 -11.63
CA SER A 98 9.02 -34.10 -11.06
C SER A 98 9.18 -33.69 -9.59
N PHE A 99 8.24 -32.93 -9.04
CA PHE A 99 8.22 -32.55 -7.63
C PHE A 99 7.07 -33.28 -6.92
N ASP A 100 7.24 -34.59 -6.74
CA ASP A 100 6.66 -35.31 -5.61
C ASP A 100 7.76 -35.37 -4.52
N PRO A 101 7.43 -35.23 -3.22
CA PRO A 101 8.35 -34.82 -2.16
C PRO A 101 9.46 -35.83 -1.82
#